data_AF-A0AAE5WYA4-F1
#
_entry.id   AF-A0AAE5WYA4-F1
#
_cell.length_a   1.000
_cell.length_b   1.000
_cell.length_c   1.000
_cell.angle_alpha   90.00
_cell.angle_beta   90.00
_cell.angle_gamma   90.00
#
_symmetry.space_group_name_H-M   'P 1'
#
loop_
_entity.id
_entity.type
_entity.pdbx_description
1 polymer ?
#
loop_
_entity_poly.entity_id
_entity_poly.type
_entity_poly.pdbx_seq_one_letter_code
_entity_poly.pdbx_strand_id
1 'polypeptide(L)'
;MALLAAGATPDLAHLSAYCRGRTDDPLACDGIDTNDTSHVILGQTADVLPAKALVLMDPFGAPFDRDALTAVQMPALLYRAEHSELAAAGNIFALAAALPRPPRQETVPGGHFVFIDPCPPALVKEVPVFCKDAEGVDRAAIHRRIEAEVADFLRNNL
;
A
#
# COMPACT_ATOMS: atom_id res chain seq x y z
N MET A 1 6.14 1.49 7.70
CA MET A 1 5.09 0.78 6.93
C MET A 1 4.14 0.10 7.90
N ALA A 2 2.81 0.33 7.81
CA ALA A 2 1.84 -0.15 8.81
C ALA A 2 1.71 -1.68 8.89
N LEU A 3 1.95 -2.39 7.78
CA LEU A 3 2.01 -3.86 7.76
C LEU A 3 3.06 -4.41 8.75
N LEU A 4 4.25 -3.80 8.81
CA LEU A 4 5.31 -4.20 9.76
C LEU A 4 4.87 -4.01 11.21
N ALA A 5 4.20 -2.89 11.50
CA ALA A 5 3.66 -2.61 12.83
C ALA A 5 2.53 -3.59 13.21
N ALA A 6 1.85 -4.18 12.23
CA ALA A 6 0.87 -5.25 12.41
C ALA A 6 1.51 -6.66 12.48
N GLY A 7 2.84 -6.75 12.49
CA GLY A 7 3.58 -8.01 12.58
C GLY A 7 3.88 -8.69 11.24
N ALA A 8 3.63 -8.03 10.11
CA ALA A 8 4.03 -8.56 8.81
C ALA A 8 5.55 -8.57 8.65
N THR A 9 6.05 -9.55 7.92
CA THR A 9 7.48 -9.84 7.79
C THR A 9 7.86 -9.96 6.31
N PRO A 10 8.23 -8.85 5.63
CA PRO A 10 8.55 -8.87 4.20
C PRO A 10 9.72 -9.80 3.89
N ASP A 11 9.67 -10.40 2.71
CA ASP A 11 10.69 -11.30 2.18
C ASP A 11 11.36 -10.65 0.95
N LEU A 12 12.68 -10.40 1.06
CA LEU A 12 13.46 -9.85 -0.05
C LEU A 12 13.53 -10.79 -1.25
N ALA A 13 13.60 -12.10 -1.04
CA ALA A 13 13.59 -13.06 -2.14
C ALA A 13 12.25 -13.01 -2.90
N HIS A 14 11.14 -12.78 -2.19
CA HIS A 14 9.83 -12.59 -2.81
C HIS A 14 9.78 -11.30 -3.63
N LEU A 15 10.30 -10.19 -3.09
CA LEU A 15 10.41 -8.92 -3.81
C LEU A 15 11.31 -9.03 -5.06
N SER A 16 12.46 -9.69 -4.96
CA SER A 16 13.36 -9.94 -6.09
C SER A 16 12.70 -10.78 -7.17
N ALA A 17 11.88 -11.77 -6.79
CA ALA A 17 11.07 -12.54 -7.73
C ALA A 17 9.97 -11.70 -8.39
N TYR A 18 9.30 -10.83 -7.63
CA TYR A 18 8.32 -9.88 -8.15
C TYR A 18 8.92 -8.96 -9.22
N CYS A 19 10.10 -8.40 -8.95
CA CYS A 19 10.76 -7.43 -9.83
C CYS A 19 11.52 -8.04 -11.01
N ARG A 20 11.72 -9.37 -11.04
CA ARG A 20 12.50 -10.02 -12.10
C ARG A 20 11.86 -9.82 -13.47
N GLY A 21 12.54 -9.04 -14.32
CA GLY A 21 12.10 -8.77 -15.70
C GLY A 21 10.92 -7.81 -15.81
N ARG A 22 10.48 -7.18 -14.71
CA ARG A 22 9.45 -6.14 -14.73
C ARG A 22 10.04 -4.79 -15.09
N THR A 23 9.42 -4.13 -16.05
CA THR A 23 9.70 -2.74 -16.43
C THR A 23 8.47 -1.85 -16.34
N ASP A 24 7.33 -2.43 -15.97
CA ASP A 24 6.01 -1.80 -15.86
C ASP A 24 5.70 -1.31 -14.43
N ASP A 25 6.59 -1.54 -13.48
CA ASP A 25 6.48 -1.07 -12.10
C ASP A 25 7.82 -0.49 -11.55
N PRO A 26 8.34 0.58 -12.16
CA PRO A 26 9.61 1.17 -11.74
C PRO A 26 9.56 1.73 -10.31
N LEU A 27 8.39 2.20 -9.85
CA LEU A 27 8.23 2.72 -8.49
C LEU A 27 8.47 1.64 -7.42
N ALA A 28 8.15 0.38 -7.73
CA ALA A 28 8.47 -0.76 -6.88
C ALA A 28 9.87 -1.34 -7.10
N CYS A 29 10.37 -1.34 -8.33
CA CYS A 29 11.49 -2.20 -8.73
C CYS A 29 12.80 -1.48 -9.03
N ASP A 30 12.81 -0.16 -9.15
CA ASP A 30 14.05 0.60 -9.34
C ASP A 30 15.00 0.39 -8.16
N GLY A 31 16.21 -0.11 -8.45
CA GLY A 31 17.24 -0.39 -7.45
C GLY A 31 17.12 -1.73 -6.72
N ILE A 32 16.16 -2.59 -7.09
CA ILE A 32 16.02 -3.93 -6.51
C ILE A 32 16.98 -4.92 -7.20
N ASP A 33 17.77 -5.66 -6.41
CA ASP A 33 18.57 -6.78 -6.94
C ASP A 33 17.69 -8.00 -7.20
N THR A 34 17.35 -8.23 -8.47
CA THR A 34 16.49 -9.34 -8.91
C THR A 34 17.16 -10.73 -8.85
N ASN A 35 18.46 -10.79 -8.52
CA ASN A 35 19.20 -12.02 -8.28
C ASN A 35 19.31 -12.38 -6.80
N ASP A 36 18.88 -11.50 -5.88
CA ASP A 36 18.88 -11.82 -4.46
C ASP A 36 17.86 -12.94 -4.19
N THR A 37 18.35 -13.99 -3.56
CA THR A 37 17.58 -15.17 -3.14
C THR A 37 17.63 -15.35 -1.63
N SER A 38 18.21 -14.38 -0.93
CA SER A 38 18.32 -14.38 0.52
C SER A 38 16.94 -14.13 1.12
N HIS A 39 16.43 -15.10 1.87
CA HIS A 39 15.23 -14.93 2.70
C HIS A 39 15.58 -14.07 3.92
N VAL A 40 15.86 -12.79 3.67
CA VAL A 40 16.06 -11.81 4.74
C VAL A 40 14.68 -11.35 5.16
N ILE A 41 14.21 -11.90 6.27
CA ILE A 41 13.00 -11.44 6.92
C ILE A 41 13.28 -10.15 7.67
N LEU A 42 12.91 -9.02 7.07
CA LEU A 42 13.00 -7.72 7.75
C LEU A 42 11.84 -7.62 8.74
N GLY A 43 12.08 -7.23 10.00
CA GLY A 43 10.99 -6.95 10.94
C GLY A 43 10.93 -7.79 12.22
N GLN A 44 11.93 -8.62 12.54
CA GLN A 44 11.97 -9.30 13.84
C GLN A 44 12.08 -8.34 15.05
N THR A 45 12.30 -7.04 14.83
CA THR A 45 12.50 -6.02 15.87
C THR A 45 11.51 -4.86 15.83
N ALA A 46 10.50 -4.87 14.95
CA ALA A 46 9.48 -3.83 15.01
C ALA A 46 8.61 -4.05 16.26
N ASP A 47 8.38 -3.01 17.05
CA ASP A 47 7.40 -3.04 18.14
C ASP A 47 6.02 -3.31 17.52
N VAL A 48 5.63 -4.59 17.50
CA VAL A 48 4.32 -5.01 17.00
C VAL A 48 3.26 -4.34 17.85
N LEU A 49 2.46 -3.50 17.22
CA LEU A 49 1.38 -2.78 17.89
C LEU A 49 0.17 -3.72 18.02
N PRO A 50 -0.57 -3.68 19.14
CA PRO A 50 -1.83 -4.40 19.29
C PRO A 50 -2.96 -3.70 18.51
N ALA A 51 -2.77 -3.55 17.19
CA ALA A 51 -3.73 -2.91 16.31
C ALA A 51 -4.99 -3.77 16.16
N LYS A 52 -6.16 -3.15 16.35
CA LYS A 52 -7.46 -3.84 16.20
C LYS A 52 -7.99 -3.88 14.77
N ALA A 53 -7.51 -2.97 13.92
CA ALA A 53 -7.87 -2.86 12.52
C ALA A 53 -6.74 -2.16 11.75
N LEU A 54 -6.69 -2.38 10.43
CA LEU A 54 -5.68 -1.79 9.55
C LEU A 54 -6.36 -1.06 8.38
N VAL A 55 -5.88 0.14 8.06
CA VAL A 55 -6.27 0.87 6.84
C VAL A 55 -5.00 1.16 6.06
N LEU A 56 -4.95 0.71 4.81
CA LEU A 56 -3.80 0.87 3.93
C LEU A 56 -4.23 1.64 2.68
N MET A 57 -3.51 2.71 2.37
CA MET A 57 -3.76 3.54 1.19
C MET A 57 -2.65 3.30 0.18
N ASP A 58 -3.01 2.65 -0.92
CA ASP A 58 -2.12 2.24 -2.01
C ASP A 58 -0.81 1.58 -1.52
N PRO A 59 -0.91 0.56 -0.64
CA PRO A 59 0.27 -0.01 -0.01
C PRO A 59 1.20 -0.66 -1.04
N PHE A 60 2.50 -0.56 -0.76
CA PHE A 60 3.50 -1.42 -1.36
C PHE A 60 3.49 -2.81 -0.69
N GLY A 61 2.66 -3.70 -1.24
CA GLY A 61 2.46 -5.08 -0.81
C GLY A 61 3.34 -6.13 -1.49
N ALA A 62 4.05 -5.78 -2.57
CA ALA A 62 4.86 -6.73 -3.35
C ALA A 62 5.91 -7.55 -2.54
N PRO A 63 6.47 -7.06 -1.42
CA PRO A 63 7.36 -7.87 -0.58
C PRO A 63 6.68 -8.90 0.33
N PHE A 64 5.34 -8.98 0.35
CA PHE A 64 4.59 -9.75 1.33
C PHE A 64 3.81 -10.90 0.69
N ASP A 65 4.31 -12.11 0.87
CA ASP A 65 3.56 -13.31 0.55
C ASP A 65 2.64 -13.76 1.70
N ARG A 66 2.06 -14.95 1.60
CA ARG A 66 1.15 -15.48 2.63
C ARG A 66 1.86 -15.68 3.97
N ASP A 67 3.09 -16.21 3.94
CA ASP A 67 3.85 -16.52 5.15
C ASP A 67 4.24 -15.23 5.87
N ALA A 68 4.60 -14.20 5.10
CA ALA A 68 4.87 -12.84 5.55
C ALA A 68 3.70 -12.14 6.25
N LEU A 69 2.46 -12.63 6.10
CA LEU A 69 1.25 -11.97 6.58
C LEU A 69 0.52 -12.76 7.68
N THR A 70 1.07 -13.88 8.14
CA THR A 70 0.43 -14.76 9.12
C THR A 70 0.02 -14.07 10.43
N ALA A 71 0.78 -13.06 10.87
CA ALA A 71 0.46 -12.27 12.07
C ALA A 71 -0.64 -11.21 11.86
N VAL A 72 -0.96 -10.84 10.61
CA VAL A 72 -1.91 -9.79 10.25
C VAL A 72 -3.36 -10.33 10.33
N GLN A 73 -3.82 -10.58 11.55
CA GLN A 73 -5.11 -11.21 11.83
C GLN A 73 -6.27 -10.22 12.04
N MET A 74 -5.97 -8.93 12.12
CA MET A 74 -6.98 -7.88 12.25
C MET A 74 -7.72 -7.64 10.92
N PRO A 75 -8.95 -7.11 10.95
CA PRO A 75 -9.64 -6.63 9.74
C PRO A 75 -8.82 -5.56 9.03
N ALA A 76 -8.77 -5.62 7.69
CA ALA A 76 -8.07 -4.64 6.88
C ALA A 76 -9.00 -4.00 5.84
N LEU A 77 -8.81 -2.70 5.60
CA LEU A 77 -9.37 -1.93 4.51
C LEU A 77 -8.22 -1.45 3.61
N LEU A 78 -8.26 -1.84 2.34
CA LEU A 78 -7.27 -1.47 1.33
C LEU A 78 -7.89 -0.48 0.35
N TYR A 79 -7.28 0.69 0.21
CA TYR A 79 -7.56 1.60 -0.89
C TYR A 79 -6.51 1.44 -1.99
N ARG A 80 -6.97 1.53 -3.24
CA ARG A 80 -6.12 1.60 -4.42
C ARG A 80 -6.45 2.83 -5.26
N ALA A 81 -5.44 3.48 -5.80
CA ALA A 81 -5.66 4.46 -6.86
C ALA A 81 -5.82 3.75 -8.22
N GLU A 82 -6.85 4.11 -8.99
CA GLU A 82 -7.17 3.46 -10.27
C GLU A 82 -6.02 3.50 -11.28
N HIS A 83 -5.27 4.61 -11.28
CA HIS A 83 -4.12 4.85 -12.14
C HIS A 83 -2.83 4.96 -11.32
N SER A 84 -2.71 4.19 -10.24
CA SER A 84 -1.49 4.12 -9.44
C SER A 84 -0.26 3.79 -10.28
N GLU A 85 0.84 4.45 -9.95
CA GLU A 85 2.18 4.15 -10.45
C GLU A 85 2.75 2.85 -9.87
N LEU A 86 2.12 2.27 -8.82
CA LEU A 86 2.38 0.90 -8.38
C LEU A 86 1.49 -0.08 -9.15
N ALA A 87 2.10 -1.06 -9.82
CA ALA A 87 1.33 -2.04 -10.59
C ALA A 87 0.44 -2.87 -9.66
N ALA A 88 -0.87 -2.94 -9.93
CA ALA A 88 -1.79 -3.65 -9.02
C ALA A 88 -1.54 -5.16 -8.94
N ALA A 89 -1.19 -5.77 -10.08
CA ALA A 89 -0.97 -7.21 -10.19
C ALA A 89 0.37 -7.61 -9.56
N GLY A 90 0.33 -8.51 -8.58
CA GLY A 90 1.50 -8.91 -7.79
C GLY A 90 1.82 -7.95 -6.64
N ASN A 91 1.18 -6.78 -6.57
CA ASN A 91 1.26 -5.85 -5.45
C ASN A 91 -0.03 -5.93 -4.60
N ILE A 92 -0.89 -4.91 -4.61
CA ILE A 92 -2.09 -4.84 -3.75
C ILE A 92 -3.07 -6.00 -3.97
N PHE A 93 -3.20 -6.52 -5.20
CA PHE A 93 -4.05 -7.69 -5.45
C PHE A 93 -3.48 -8.98 -4.84
N ALA A 94 -2.16 -9.15 -4.89
CA ALA A 94 -1.50 -10.29 -4.24
C ALA A 94 -1.58 -10.16 -2.72
N LEU A 95 -1.31 -8.96 -2.18
CA LEU A 95 -1.47 -8.64 -0.76
C LEU A 95 -2.88 -9.00 -0.27
N ALA A 96 -3.92 -8.55 -0.98
CA ALA A 96 -5.31 -8.85 -0.61
C ALA A 96 -5.62 -10.35 -0.57
N ALA A 97 -5.05 -11.13 -1.51
CA ALA A 97 -5.23 -12.59 -1.56
C ALA A 97 -4.37 -13.36 -0.54
N ALA A 98 -3.25 -12.77 -0.10
CA ALA A 98 -2.32 -13.37 0.84
C ALA A 98 -2.72 -13.13 2.31
N LEU A 99 -3.48 -12.07 2.60
CA LEU A 99 -3.98 -11.79 3.96
C LEU A 99 -4.79 -12.98 4.54
N PRO A 100 -4.60 -13.33 5.83
CA PRO A 100 -5.33 -14.41 6.48
C PRO A 100 -6.86 -14.21 6.51
N ARG A 101 -7.30 -12.95 6.49
CA ARG A 101 -8.72 -12.57 6.43
C ARG A 101 -8.95 -11.73 5.17
N PRO A 102 -10.00 -12.02 4.37
CA PRO A 102 -10.33 -11.20 3.22
C PRO A 102 -10.52 -9.73 3.62
N PRO A 103 -9.76 -8.78 3.04
CA PRO A 103 -9.92 -7.37 3.34
C PRO A 103 -11.12 -6.77 2.60
N ARG A 104 -11.63 -5.65 3.10
CA ARG A 104 -12.43 -4.73 2.27
C ARG A 104 -11.49 -4.02 1.30
N GLN A 105 -11.88 -3.91 0.04
CA GLN A 105 -11.09 -3.24 -1.00
C GLN A 105 -11.91 -2.12 -1.63
N GLU A 106 -11.30 -0.97 -1.79
CA GLU A 106 -11.88 0.22 -2.41
C GLU A 106 -10.94 0.72 -3.50
N THR A 107 -11.49 1.20 -4.61
CA THR A 107 -10.73 1.89 -5.66
C THR A 107 -11.23 3.32 -5.79
N VAL A 108 -10.30 4.27 -5.91
CA VAL A 108 -10.60 5.70 -6.11
C VAL A 108 -9.91 6.21 -7.38
N PRO A 109 -10.45 7.25 -8.05
CA PRO A 109 -9.77 7.88 -9.18
C PRO A 109 -8.43 8.50 -8.78
N GLY A 110 -7.50 8.61 -9.72
CA GLY A 110 -6.20 9.27 -9.52
C GLY A 110 -5.00 8.32 -9.55
N GLY A 111 -3.81 8.88 -9.32
CA GLY A 111 -2.54 8.15 -9.18
C GLY A 111 -2.18 7.87 -7.72
N HIS A 112 -1.04 7.23 -7.48
CA HIS A 112 -0.56 6.79 -6.17
C HIS A 112 -0.58 7.93 -5.13
N PHE A 113 -0.24 9.15 -5.55
CA PHE A 113 -0.15 10.32 -4.68
C PHE A 113 -1.49 10.99 -4.37
N VAL A 114 -2.61 10.47 -4.90
CA VAL A 114 -3.95 11.00 -4.58
C VAL A 114 -4.28 10.90 -3.09
N PHE A 115 -3.61 10.03 -2.35
CA PHE A 115 -3.81 9.86 -0.90
C PHE A 115 -3.02 10.85 -0.03
N ILE A 116 -2.09 11.62 -0.61
CA ILE A 116 -1.37 12.69 0.12
C ILE A 116 -2.27 13.91 0.22
N ASP A 117 -2.26 14.58 1.37
CA ASP A 117 -3.00 15.83 1.59
C ASP A 117 -2.89 16.79 0.40
N PRO A 118 -3.98 17.50 0.04
CA PRO A 118 -3.94 18.52 -1.00
C PRO A 118 -2.80 19.52 -0.76
N CYS A 119 -1.92 19.66 -1.75
CA CYS A 119 -0.76 20.52 -1.61
C CYS A 119 -1.16 22.01 -1.54
N PRO A 120 -0.48 22.81 -0.69
CA PRO A 120 -0.64 24.25 -0.72
C PRO A 120 -0.13 24.81 -2.07
N PRO A 121 -0.63 25.97 -2.54
CA PRO A 121 -0.29 26.51 -3.86
C PRO A 121 1.21 26.68 -4.14
N ALA A 122 2.02 26.91 -3.09
CA ALA A 122 3.47 27.00 -3.21
C ALA A 122 4.11 25.68 -3.69
N LEU A 123 3.69 24.55 -3.12
CA LEU A 123 4.27 23.23 -3.42
C LEU A 123 3.83 22.67 -4.78
N VAL A 124 2.69 23.10 -5.32
CA VAL A 124 2.18 22.66 -6.64
C VAL A 124 3.19 22.95 -7.76
N LYS A 125 4.00 24.01 -7.63
CA LYS A 125 5.02 24.36 -8.63
C LYS A 125 6.34 23.63 -8.41
N GLU A 126 6.70 23.36 -7.16
CA GLU A 126 8.00 22.79 -6.79
C GLU A 126 8.04 21.28 -6.97
N VAL A 127 6.93 20.60 -6.63
CA VAL A 127 6.84 19.13 -6.65
C VAL A 127 5.54 18.66 -7.29
N PRO A 128 5.32 18.97 -8.58
CA PRO A 128 4.07 18.66 -9.28
C PRO A 128 3.72 17.17 -9.28
N VAL A 129 4.72 16.27 -9.22
CA VAL A 129 4.52 14.81 -9.18
C VAL A 129 3.65 14.35 -8.00
N PHE A 130 3.75 15.01 -6.84
CA PHE A 130 2.93 14.68 -5.66
C PHE A 130 1.64 15.49 -5.59
N CYS A 131 1.61 16.63 -6.28
CA CYS A 131 0.64 17.70 -6.04
C CYS A 131 -0.36 17.93 -7.17
N LYS A 132 -0.10 17.41 -8.37
CA LYS A 132 -1.00 17.53 -9.51
C LYS A 132 -1.60 16.18 -9.84
N ASP A 133 -2.92 16.12 -9.75
CA ASP A 133 -3.68 14.98 -10.24
C ASP A 133 -4.05 15.16 -11.72
N ALA A 134 -4.46 14.06 -12.35
CA ALA A 134 -5.00 14.08 -13.71
C ALA A 134 -6.29 14.91 -13.80
N GLU A 135 -6.64 15.33 -15.01
CA GLU A 135 -7.89 16.05 -15.26
C GLU A 135 -9.11 15.24 -14.78
N GLY A 136 -10.04 15.90 -14.07
CA GLY A 136 -11.24 15.28 -13.52
C GLY A 136 -11.07 14.64 -12.13
N VAL A 137 -9.85 14.53 -11.60
CA VAL A 137 -9.60 14.01 -10.25
C VAL A 137 -9.78 15.12 -9.21
N ASP A 138 -10.84 15.05 -8.42
CA ASP A 138 -11.04 15.90 -7.23
C ASP A 138 -10.48 15.22 -5.98
N ARG A 139 -9.19 15.42 -5.72
CA ARG A 139 -8.50 14.87 -4.55
C ARG A 139 -9.19 15.23 -3.23
N ALA A 140 -9.66 16.48 -3.09
CA ALA A 140 -10.31 16.91 -1.86
C ALA A 140 -11.65 16.19 -1.63
N ALA A 141 -12.43 15.93 -2.68
CA ALA A 141 -13.64 15.12 -2.58
C ALA A 141 -13.33 13.66 -2.25
N ILE A 142 -12.28 13.09 -2.85
CA ILE A 142 -11.81 11.73 -2.56
C ILE A 142 -11.42 11.62 -1.08
N HIS A 143 -10.67 12.58 -0.54
CA HIS A 143 -10.28 12.61 0.88
C HIS A 143 -11.49 12.67 1.81
N ARG A 144 -12.46 13.55 1.56
CA ARG A 144 -13.71 13.61 2.35
C ARG A 144 -14.46 12.27 2.36
N ARG A 145 -14.50 11.56 1.23
CA ARG A 145 -15.10 10.22 1.13
C ARG A 145 -14.30 9.21 1.96
N ILE A 146 -12.99 9.16 1.79
CA ILE A 146 -12.08 8.25 2.51
C ILE A 146 -12.20 8.47 4.01
N GLU A 147 -12.18 9.72 4.49
CA GLU A 147 -12.33 10.07 5.91
C GLU A 147 -13.61 9.48 6.52
N ALA A 148 -14.75 9.62 5.82
CA ALA A 148 -16.02 9.07 6.26
C ALA A 148 -16.00 7.54 6.30
N GLU A 149 -15.54 6.90 5.22
CA GLU A 149 -15.48 5.44 5.10
C GLU A 149 -14.49 4.81 6.10
N VAL A 150 -13.36 5.46 6.35
CA VAL A 150 -12.38 5.04 7.36
C VAL A 150 -12.94 5.19 8.76
N ALA A 151 -13.60 6.31 9.08
CA ALA A 151 -14.23 6.49 10.38
C ALA A 151 -15.27 5.39 10.65
N ASP A 152 -16.09 5.04 9.67
CA ASP A 152 -17.08 3.97 9.79
C ASP A 152 -16.44 2.58 9.90
N PHE A 153 -15.40 2.30 9.10
CA PHE A 153 -14.64 1.06 9.20
C PHE A 153 -14.03 0.89 10.60
N LEU A 154 -13.39 1.92 11.13
CA LEU A 154 -12.78 1.87 12.47
C LEU A 154 -13.84 1.70 13.55
N ARG A 155 -14.96 2.44 13.52
CA ARG A 155 -16.06 2.27 14.49
C ARG A 155 -16.59 0.84 14.57
N ASN A 156 -16.61 0.12 13.44
CA ASN A 156 -17.10 -1.25 13.37
C ASN A 156 -16.07 -2.31 13.78
N ASN A 157 -14.80 -1.93 14.01
CA ASN A 157 -13.70 -2.87 14.24
C ASN A 157 -12.78 -2.48 15.43
N LEU A 158 -13.15 -1.46 16.22
CA LEU A 158 -12.45 -1.03 17.44
C LEU A 158 -13.03 -1.65 18.73
#